data_AF-A0A830D4P5-F1
#
_entry.id   AF-A0A830D4P5-F1
#
_cell.length_a   1.000
_cell.length_b   1.000
_cell.length_c   1.000
_cell.angle_alpha   90.00
_cell.angle_beta   90.00
_cell.angle_gamma   90.00
#
_symmetry.space_group_name_H-M   'P 1'
#
loop_
_entity.id
_entity.type
_entity.pdbx_description
1 polymer ?
#
loop_
_entity_poly.entity_id
_entity_poly.type
_entity_poly.pdbx_seq_one_letter_code
_entity_poly.pdbx_strand_id
1 'polypeptide(L)' 'IIEDSAPLSVPVGGVTLGRIFNVLGEPVDNLGPVDTRTTFPIHRSAPAFIQLDTKLSIFETGIKVVDLLAPYRRRWKI' A
#
# COMPACT_ATOMS: atom_id res chain seq x y z
N ILE A 1 -28.58 -14.95 -1.81
CA ILE A 1 -27.57 -13.91 -1.56
C ILE A 1 -26.75 -14.43 -0.40
N ILE A 2 -25.44 -14.58 -0.57
CA ILE A 2 -24.54 -15.05 0.49
C ILE A 2 -23.91 -13.79 1.06
N GLU A 3 -24.13 -13.53 2.35
CA GLU A 3 -23.52 -12.39 3.04
C GLU A 3 -22.27 -12.88 3.77
N ASP A 4 -21.13 -12.29 3.43
CA ASP A 4 -19.92 -12.40 4.23
C ASP A 4 -19.93 -11.23 5.24
N SER A 5 -19.73 -11.54 6.52
CA SER A 5 -19.68 -10.52 7.58
C SER A 5 -18.33 -9.81 7.63
N ALA A 6 -17.33 -10.32 6.90
CA ALA A 6 -16.01 -9.73 6.82
C ALA A 6 -15.94 -8.66 5.71
N PRO A 7 -15.28 -7.52 5.96
CA PRO A 7 -14.97 -6.55 4.90
C PRO A 7 -14.01 -7.15 3.86
N LEU A 8 -14.11 -6.69 2.61
CA LEU A 8 -13.22 -7.08 1.53
C LEU A 8 -11.76 -6.96 1.96
N SER A 9 -11.04 -8.07 1.94
CA SER A 9 -9.68 -8.19 2.45
C SER A 9 -8.76 -8.74 1.39
N VAL A 10 -7.54 -8.19 1.32
CA VAL A 10 -6.54 -8.53 0.31
C VAL A 10 -5.26 -9.04 0.98
N PRO A 11 -4.48 -9.91 0.30
CA PRO A 11 -3.22 -10.38 0.82
C PRO A 11 -2.21 -9.25 0.92
N VAL A 12 -1.43 -9.26 2.01
CA VAL A 12 -0.37 -8.27 2.27
C VAL A 12 0.92 -8.94 2.72
N GLY A 13 2.04 -8.24 2.57
CA GLY A 13 3.36 -8.69 3.03
C GLY A 13 4.36 -8.86 1.90
N GLY A 14 5.56 -9.36 2.21
CA GLY A 14 6.63 -9.50 1.22
C GLY A 14 6.30 -10.45 0.06
N VAL A 15 5.40 -11.40 0.29
CA VAL A 15 4.96 -12.40 -0.72
C VAL A 15 4.18 -11.78 -1.88
N THR A 16 3.67 -10.55 -1.73
CA THR A 16 2.93 -9.85 -2.80
C THR A 16 3.84 -9.02 -3.70
N LEU A 17 5.12 -8.85 -3.36
CA LEU A 17 6.06 -8.08 -4.17
C LEU A 17 6.34 -8.80 -5.50
N GLY A 18 6.21 -8.07 -6.61
CA GLY A 18 6.40 -8.59 -7.96
C GLY A 18 5.25 -9.43 -8.50
N ARG A 19 4.13 -9.50 -7.76
CA ARG A 19 2.90 -10.20 -8.17
C ARG A 19 1.85 -9.18 -8.64
N ILE A 20 0.93 -9.60 -9.51
CA ILE A 20 -0.18 -8.76 -10.00
C ILE A 20 -1.50 -9.32 -9.45
N PHE A 21 -2.27 -8.47 -8.79
CA PHE A 21 -3.55 -8.82 -8.18
C PHE A 21 -4.71 -7.98 -8.73
N ASN A 22 -5.91 -8.56 -8.74
CA ASN A 22 -7.13 -7.80 -8.95
C ASN A 22 -7.62 -7.14 -7.64
N VAL A 23 -8.75 -6.43 -7.71
CA VAL A 23 -9.36 -5.73 -6.56
C VAL A 23 -9.81 -6.70 -5.46
N LEU A 24 -10.12 -7.96 -5.82
CA LEU A 24 -10.49 -9.01 -4.88
C LEU A 24 -9.28 -9.65 -4.18
N GLY A 25 -8.05 -9.28 -4.57
CA GLY A 25 -6.82 -9.86 -4.03
C GLY A 25 -6.41 -11.18 -4.68
N GLU A 26 -7.01 -11.54 -5.81
CA GLU A 26 -6.68 -12.76 -6.56
C GLU A 26 -5.53 -12.49 -7.52
N PRO A 27 -4.52 -13.39 -7.59
CA PRO A 27 -3.39 -13.23 -8.51
C PRO A 27 -3.84 -13.45 -9.96
N VAL A 28 -3.51 -12.50 -10.85
CA VAL A 28 -3.84 -12.53 -12.29
C VAL A 28 -2.59 -12.64 -13.18
N ASP A 29 -1.45 -13.00 -12.57
CA ASP A 29 -0.14 -13.06 -13.22
C ASP A 29 0.24 -14.46 -13.76
N ASN A 30 -0.64 -15.46 -13.66
CA ASN A 30 -0.40 -16.86 -14.05
C ASN A 30 0.79 -17.55 -13.36
N LEU A 31 1.32 -16.99 -12.26
CA LEU A 31 2.44 -17.55 -11.50
C LEU A 31 1.99 -18.51 -10.38
N GLY A 32 0.75 -18.99 -10.44
CA GLY A 32 0.15 -19.86 -9.43
C GLY A 32 -0.32 -19.11 -8.16
N PRO A 33 -0.81 -19.84 -7.15
CA PRO A 33 -1.30 -19.24 -5.92
C PRO A 33 -0.19 -18.56 -5.12
N VAL A 34 -0.54 -17.53 -4.35
CA VAL A 34 0.36 -16.86 -3.40
C VAL A 34 0.07 -17.43 -2.01
N ASP A 35 1.08 -17.96 -1.33
CA ASP A 35 0.94 -18.37 0.07
C ASP A 35 0.98 -17.11 0.96
N THR A 36 -0.18 -16.73 1.48
CA THR A 36 -0.35 -15.47 2.23
C THR A 36 -0.76 -15.79 3.65
N ARG A 37 0.10 -15.43 4.62
CA ARG A 37 -0.17 -15.63 6.05
C ARG A 37 -1.02 -14.52 6.68
N THR A 38 -1.17 -13.39 5.99
CA THR A 38 -1.86 -12.22 6.52
C THR A 38 -2.62 -11.51 5.42
N THR A 39 -3.90 -11.24 5.67
CA THR A 39 -4.78 -10.44 4.83
C THR A 39 -5.25 -9.22 5.61
N PHE A 40 -5.34 -8.07 4.95
CA PHE A 40 -5.82 -6.84 5.56
C PHE A 40 -7.09 -6.35 4.86
N PRO A 41 -8.05 -5.75 5.60
CA PRO A 41 -9.23 -5.14 5.01
C PRO A 41 -8.87 -3.86 4.24
N ILE A 42 -9.53 -3.64 3.10
CA ILE A 42 -9.33 -2.41 2.32
C ILE A 42 -9.89 -1.17 3.01
N HIS A 43 -10.88 -1.36 3.88
CA HIS A 43 -11.46 -0.31 4.70
C HIS A 43 -10.79 -0.31 6.08
N ARG A 44 -10.06 0.75 6.39
CA ARG A 44 -9.46 0.98 7.71
C ARG A 44 -9.58 2.45 8.10
N SER A 45 -9.73 2.70 9.40
CA SER A 45 -9.71 4.06 9.93
C SER A 45 -8.38 4.75 9.67
N ALA A 46 -8.44 6.08 9.54
CA ALA A 46 -7.21 6.88 9.49
C ALA A 46 -6.39 6.70 10.77
N PRO A 47 -5.05 6.81 10.70
CA PRO A 47 -4.20 6.79 11.89
C PRO A 47 -4.60 7.87 12.91
N ALA A 48 -4.39 7.60 14.20
CA ALA A 48 -4.68 8.58 15.25
C ALA A 48 -3.71 9.77 15.16
N PHE A 49 -4.14 10.95 15.63
CA PHE A 49 -3.32 12.18 15.59
C PHE A 49 -1.95 12.02 16.25
N ILE A 50 -1.87 11.27 17.35
CA ILE A 50 -0.63 11.00 18.11
C ILE A 50 0.36 10.12 17.30
N GLN A 51 -0.14 9.35 16.33
CA GLN A 51 0.67 8.49 15.46
C GLN A 51 1.19 9.22 14.21
N LEU A 52 0.75 10.47 13.97
CA LEU A 52 1.22 11.27 12.85
C LEU A 52 2.62 11.80 13.16
N ASP A 53 3.57 11.48 12.28
CA ASP A 53 4.94 11.97 12.38
C ASP A 53 5.01 13.42 11.87
N THR A 54 5.56 14.32 12.68
CA THR A 54 5.75 15.74 12.33
C THR A 54 7.09 16.02 11.68
N LYS A 55 7.98 15.02 11.58
CA LYS A 55 9.32 15.19 11.01
C LYS A 55 9.25 15.49 9.51
N LEU A 56 9.83 16.62 9.15
CA LEU A 56 10.11 17.00 7.77
C LEU A 56 11.28 16.15 7.26
N SER A 57 11.01 15.28 6.29
CA SER A 57 12.05 14.52 5.57
C SER A 57 11.80 14.57 4.08
N ILE A 58 12.90 14.68 3.32
CA ILE A 58 12.87 14.73 1.86
C ILE A 58 12.90 13.29 1.31
N PHE A 59 12.13 13.06 0.26
CA PHE A 59 12.16 11.85 -0.56
C PHE A 59 12.95 12.16 -1.83
N GLU A 60 14.21 11.71 -1.86
CA GLU A 60 15.09 11.89 -3.01
C GLU A 60 14.59 11.05 -4.18
N THR A 61 14.30 11.70 -5.31
CA THR A 61 13.79 11.03 -6.50
C THR A 61 14.91 10.65 -7.48
N GLY A 62 16.05 11.34 -7.41
CA GLY A 62 17.15 11.22 -8.37
C GLY A 62 16.95 12.06 -9.64
N ILE A 63 15.84 12.80 -9.74
CA ILE A 63 15.51 13.66 -10.87
C ILE A 63 15.92 15.09 -10.53
N LYS A 64 17.01 15.58 -11.15
CA LYS A 64 17.62 16.88 -10.82
C LYS A 64 16.64 18.06 -10.76
N VAL A 65 15.71 18.15 -11.72
CA VAL A 65 14.74 19.25 -11.75
C VAL A 65 13.73 19.17 -10.60
N VAL A 66 13.30 17.96 -10.24
CA VAL A 66 12.35 17.74 -9.14
C VAL A 66 13.04 17.98 -7.81
N ASP A 67 14.22 17.36 -7.60
CA ASP A 67 14.92 17.45 -6.33
C ASP A 67 15.44 18.88 -6.03
N LEU A 68 15.76 19.68 -7.07
CA LEU A 68 16.23 21.07 -6.90
C LEU A 68 15.09 22.09 -6.76
N LEU A 69 14.05 21.99 -7.59
CA LEU A 69 12.99 23.03 -7.66
C LEU A 69 11.78 22.70 -6.79
N ALA A 70 11.43 21.43 -6.63
CA ALA A 70 10.23 20.98 -5.93
C ALA A 70 10.46 19.63 -5.21
N PRO A 71 11.35 19.58 -4.20
CA PRO A 71 11.71 18.34 -3.53
C PRO A 71 10.48 17.69 -2.87
N TYR A 72 10.29 16.40 -3.10
CA TYR A 72 9.14 15.68 -2.56
C TYR A 72 9.30 15.42 -1.07
N ARG A 73 8.24 15.69 -0.31
CA ARG A 73 8.21 15.40 1.12
C ARG A 73 7.81 13.94 1.34
N ARG A 74 8.63 13.19 2.07
CA ARG A 74 8.38 11.80 2.42
C ARG A 74 7.07 11.68 3.21
N ARG A 75 6.16 10.79 2.80
CA ARG A 75 4.81 10.55 3.40
C ARG A 75 3.72 11.60 3.10
N TRP A 76 4.01 12.70 2.42
CA TRP A 76 2.96 13.61 1.95
C TRP A 76 2.41 13.19 0.59
N LYS A 77 1.16 13.55 0.32
CA LYS A 77 0.58 13.44 -1.02
C LYS A 77 1.28 14.44 -1.94
N ILE A 78 1.64 14.00 -3.15
CA ILE A 78 2.13 14.84 -4.24
C ILE A 78 0.91 15.36 -5.01
#